data_AF-A0A2I1K6K3-F1
#
_entry.id   AF-A0A2I1K6K3-F1
#
_cell.length_a   1.000
_cell.length_b   1.000
_cell.length_c   1.000
_cell.angle_alpha   90.00
_cell.angle_beta   90.00
_cell.angle_gamma   90.00
#
_symmetry.space_group_name_H-M   'P 1'
#
loop_
_entity.id
_entity.type
_entity.pdbx_description
1 polymer ?
#
loop_
_entity_poly.entity_id
_entity_poly.type
_entity_poly.pdbx_seq_one_letter_code
_entity_poly.pdbx_strand_id
1 'polypeptide(L)'
;MSLPKLQIACDHNDLASALADIKAVGDVVDIIEAGTILLLQEGADVVRCFRALYPDKLIVADPKCADAGGTVAKNLKEAGANFMTCICSAT
;
A
#
# COMPACT_ATOMS: atom_id res chain seq x y z
N MET A 1 0.28 26.27 -7.80
CA MET A 1 0.72 24.86 -7.82
C MET A 1 0.25 24.21 -6.54
N SER A 2 -0.24 22.97 -6.58
CA SER A 2 -0.54 22.22 -5.34
C SER A 2 0.75 21.88 -4.61
N LEU A 3 0.72 21.80 -3.27
CA LEU A 3 1.84 21.28 -2.51
C LEU A 3 2.11 19.81 -2.88
N PRO A 4 3.38 19.35 -2.83
CA PRO A 4 3.70 17.93 -2.94
C PRO A 4 2.97 17.13 -1.86
N LYS A 5 2.58 15.89 -2.20
CA LYS A 5 1.95 14.97 -1.25
C LYS A 5 2.99 14.34 -0.33
N LEU A 6 2.63 14.16 0.93
CA LEU A 6 3.43 13.41 1.91
C LEU A 6 2.96 11.94 1.94
N GLN A 7 3.89 11.00 1.78
CA GLN A 7 3.62 9.55 1.80
C GLN A 7 4.39 8.87 2.93
N ILE A 8 3.76 7.91 3.60
CA ILE A 8 4.43 6.93 4.46
C ILE A 8 4.52 5.58 3.76
N ALA A 9 5.70 4.96 3.79
CA ALA A 9 5.94 3.58 3.39
C ALA A 9 5.97 2.66 4.62
N CYS A 10 5.14 1.62 4.62
CA CYS A 10 5.13 0.59 5.67
C CYS A 10 5.86 -0.66 5.20
N ASP A 11 7.17 -0.74 5.47
CA ASP A 11 8.07 -1.84 5.12
C ASP A 11 8.35 -2.81 6.29
N HIS A 12 7.38 -2.96 7.18
CA HIS A 12 7.46 -3.85 8.33
C HIS A 12 7.43 -5.33 7.93
N ASN A 13 7.90 -6.21 8.82
CA ASN A 13 7.77 -7.66 8.65
C ASN A 13 6.47 -8.23 9.22
N ASP A 14 5.68 -7.41 9.94
CA ASP A 14 4.43 -7.85 10.55
C ASP A 14 3.38 -6.73 10.50
N LEU A 15 2.10 -7.13 10.42
CA LEU A 15 0.98 -6.21 10.34
C LEU A 15 0.82 -5.34 11.60
N ALA A 16 1.14 -5.85 12.79
CA ALA A 16 0.90 -5.13 14.04
C ALA A 16 1.77 -3.87 14.15
N SER A 17 3.06 -3.98 13.82
CA SER A 17 3.99 -2.86 13.74
C SER A 17 3.55 -1.83 12.71
N ALA A 18 3.14 -2.27 11.52
CA ALA A 18 2.64 -1.36 10.48
C ALA A 18 1.37 -0.61 10.91
N LEU A 19 0.43 -1.28 11.58
CA LEU A 19 -0.79 -0.64 12.08
C LEU A 19 -0.51 0.35 13.22
N ALA A 20 0.54 0.14 14.02
CA ALA A 20 0.93 1.09 15.05
C ALA A 20 1.37 2.42 14.43
N ASP A 21 2.24 2.38 13.43
CA ASP A 21 2.71 3.56 12.71
C ASP A 21 1.58 4.25 11.95
N ILE A 22 0.75 3.48 11.25
CA ILE A 22 -0.39 4.02 10.50
C ILE A 22 -1.40 4.70 11.41
N LYS A 23 -1.65 4.20 12.62
CA LYS A 23 -2.47 4.92 13.60
C LYS A 23 -1.81 6.19 14.13
N ALA A 24 -0.48 6.22 14.19
CA ALA A 24 0.25 7.38 14.70
C ALA A 24 0.32 8.53 13.68
N VAL A 25 0.41 8.23 12.37
CA VAL A 25 0.63 9.26 11.34
C VAL A 25 -0.37 9.29 10.18
N GLY A 26 -1.32 8.35 10.10
CA GLY A 26 -2.22 8.24 8.96
C GLY A 26 -3.07 9.50 8.71
N ASP A 27 -3.39 10.27 9.76
CA ASP A 27 -4.14 11.51 9.62
C ASP A 27 -3.34 12.64 8.95
N VAL A 28 -2.02 12.68 9.15
CA VAL A 28 -1.14 13.77 8.68
C VAL A 28 -0.54 13.53 7.29
N VAL A 29 -0.47 12.28 6.83
CA VAL A 29 0.05 11.91 5.50
C VAL A 29 -1.07 11.94 4.45
N ASP A 30 -0.74 12.24 3.20
CA ASP A 30 -1.69 12.18 2.08
C ASP A 30 -1.88 10.77 1.53
N ILE A 31 -0.83 9.94 1.61
CA ILE A 31 -0.76 8.62 0.99
C ILE A 31 -0.20 7.61 1.99
N ILE A 32 -0.82 6.43 2.03
CA ILE A 32 -0.37 5.28 2.80
C ILE A 32 0.09 4.19 1.84
N GLU A 33 1.32 3.69 1.99
CA GLU A 33 1.88 2.63 1.17
C GLU A 33 2.05 1.33 1.97
N ALA A 34 1.43 0.26 1.48
CA ALA A 34 1.79 -1.10 1.86
C ALA A 34 3.03 -1.51 1.07
N GLY A 35 4.18 -1.45 1.73
CA GLY A 35 5.49 -1.70 1.14
C GLY A 35 5.69 -3.16 0.72
N THR A 36 6.66 -3.41 -0.15
CA THR A 36 6.91 -4.75 -0.70
C THR A 36 7.16 -5.80 0.39
N ILE A 37 7.94 -5.46 1.42
CA ILE A 37 8.25 -6.40 2.52
C ILE A 37 6.96 -6.84 3.21
N LEU A 38 6.11 -5.88 3.59
CA LEU A 38 4.88 -6.13 4.30
C LEU A 38 3.86 -6.90 3.46
N LEU A 39 3.73 -6.55 2.17
CA LEU A 39 2.89 -7.30 1.23
C LEU A 39 3.35 -8.76 1.06
N LEU A 40 4.64 -9.03 1.10
CA LEU A 40 5.18 -10.39 1.00
C LEU A 40 4.91 -11.22 2.27
N GLN A 41 4.81 -10.58 3.44
CA GLN A 41 4.51 -11.25 4.71
C GLN A 41 3.01 -11.49 4.90
N GLU A 42 2.20 -10.46 4.65
CA GLU A 42 0.77 -10.42 5.05
C GLU A 42 -0.20 -10.52 3.87
N GLY A 43 0.32 -10.55 2.64
CA GLY A 43 -0.48 -10.57 1.43
C GLY A 43 -1.34 -9.32 1.28
N ALA A 44 -2.51 -9.45 0.65
CA ALA A 44 -3.40 -8.33 0.38
C ALA A 44 -4.19 -7.84 1.61
N ASP A 45 -4.09 -8.53 2.76
CA ASP A 45 -4.85 -8.15 3.96
C ASP A 45 -4.36 -6.85 4.57
N VAL A 46 -3.07 -6.52 4.44
CA VAL A 46 -2.55 -5.18 4.80
C VAL A 46 -3.32 -4.06 4.09
N VAL A 47 -3.61 -4.21 2.79
CA VAL A 47 -4.33 -3.21 2.00
C VAL A 47 -5.76 -3.07 2.51
N ARG A 48 -6.41 -4.20 2.83
CA ARG A 48 -7.77 -4.20 3.40
C ARG A 48 -7.82 -3.51 4.76
N CYS A 49 -6.85 -3.78 5.62
CA CYS A 49 -6.74 -3.14 6.93
C CYS A 49 -6.50 -1.63 6.80
N PHE A 50 -5.60 -1.21 5.91
CA PHE A 50 -5.35 0.21 5.66
C PHE A 50 -6.59 0.92 5.12
N ARG A 51 -7.32 0.31 4.17
CA ARG A 51 -8.58 0.85 3.64
C ARG A 51 -9.66 0.95 4.72
N ALA A 52 -9.76 -0.04 5.61
CA ALA A 52 -10.74 -0.03 6.69
C ALA A 52 -10.46 1.08 7.72
N LEU A 53 -9.20 1.36 8.03
CA LEU A 53 -8.81 2.45 8.94
C LEU A 53 -8.91 3.82 8.29
N TYR A 54 -8.58 3.93 7.01
CA TYR A 54 -8.55 5.19 6.26
C TYR A 54 -9.36 5.09 4.96
N PRO A 55 -10.70 5.16 5.03
CA PRO A 55 -11.59 4.96 3.88
C PRO A 55 -11.35 5.94 2.73
N ASP A 56 -10.88 7.15 3.02
CA ASP A 56 -10.74 8.23 2.04
C ASP A 56 -9.28 8.53 1.63
N LYS A 57 -8.28 7.90 2.26
CA LYS A 57 -6.87 8.13 1.90
C LYS A 57 -6.52 7.42 0.60
N LEU A 58 -5.50 7.94 -0.08
CA LEU A 58 -4.86 7.24 -1.18
C LEU A 58 -4.01 6.10 -0.61
N ILE A 59 -4.20 4.90 -1.14
CA ILE A 59 -3.46 3.71 -0.75
C ILE A 59 -2.64 3.21 -1.93
N VAL A 60 -1.33 3.09 -1.73
CA VAL A 60 -0.41 2.43 -2.64
C VAL A 60 -0.21 1.00 -2.16
N ALA A 61 -0.35 0.02 -3.06
CA ALA A 61 0.25 -1.29 -2.87
C ALA A 61 1.54 -1.35 -3.68
N ASP A 62 2.65 -1.69 -3.04
CA ASP A 62 3.97 -1.71 -3.67
C ASP A 62 4.49 -3.14 -3.87
N PRO A 63 3.82 -3.98 -4.68
CA PRO A 63 4.28 -5.35 -4.94
C PRO A 63 5.54 -5.38 -5.81
N LYS A 64 5.92 -4.24 -6.42
CA LYS A 64 6.93 -4.17 -7.49
C LYS A 64 6.67 -5.23 -8.56
N CYS A 65 5.40 -5.30 -9.00
CA CYS A 65 4.89 -6.33 -9.90
C CYS A 65 5.79 -6.47 -11.14
N ALA A 66 6.19 -7.71 -11.46
CA ALA A 66 7.06 -8.02 -12.60
C ALA A 66 6.34 -8.74 -13.74
N ASP A 67 5.28 -9.50 -13.44
CA ASP A 67 4.50 -10.26 -14.41
C ASP A 67 3.06 -10.41 -13.91
N ALA A 68 2.15 -10.90 -14.75
CA ALA A 68 0.74 -11.07 -14.46
C ALA A 68 0.05 -9.77 -14.00
N GLY A 69 0.48 -8.63 -14.56
CA GLY A 69 0.07 -7.29 -14.11
C GLY A 69 -1.45 -7.09 -14.03
N GLY A 70 -2.21 -7.65 -14.98
CA GLY A 70 -3.68 -7.60 -14.93
C GLY A 70 -4.28 -8.32 -13.72
N THR A 71 -3.73 -9.48 -13.36
CA THR A 71 -4.16 -10.27 -12.19
C THR A 71 -3.74 -9.60 -10.89
N VAL A 72 -2.47 -9.20 -10.76
CA VAL A 72 -1.94 -8.56 -9.54
C VAL A 72 -2.65 -7.24 -9.27
N ALA A 73 -2.83 -6.39 -10.29
CA ALA A 73 -3.55 -5.13 -10.17
C ALA A 73 -5.02 -5.32 -9.78
N LYS A 74 -5.70 -6.31 -10.38
CA LYS A 74 -7.09 -6.64 -10.01
C LYS A 74 -7.19 -7.04 -8.54
N ASN A 75 -6.34 -7.95 -8.08
CA ASN A 75 -6.34 -8.43 -6.70
C ASN A 75 -6.13 -7.29 -5.69
N LEU A 76 -5.18 -6.39 -5.96
CA LEU A 76 -4.88 -5.27 -5.06
C LEU A 76 -5.93 -4.16 -5.13
N LYS A 77 -6.53 -3.93 -6.31
CA LYS A 77 -7.69 -3.04 -6.46
C LYS A 77 -8.89 -3.53 -5.66
N GLU A 78 -9.21 -4.83 -5.75
CA GLU A 78 -10.29 -5.45 -4.97
C GLU A 78 -10.03 -5.41 -3.46
N ALA A 79 -8.76 -5.43 -3.05
CA ALA A 79 -8.36 -5.23 -1.65
C ALA A 79 -8.46 -3.76 -1.19
N GLY A 80 -8.57 -2.80 -2.11
CA GLY A 80 -8.80 -1.39 -1.81
C GLY A 80 -7.65 -0.43 -2.15
N ALA A 81 -6.63 -0.87 -2.91
CA ALA A 81 -5.56 0.01 -3.37
C ALA A 81 -6.04 1.02 -4.44
N ASN A 82 -5.50 2.24 -4.41
CA ASN A 82 -5.66 3.24 -5.46
C ASN A 82 -4.56 3.14 -6.52
N PHE A 83 -3.33 2.85 -6.08
CA PHE A 83 -2.16 2.74 -6.94
C PHE A 83 -1.45 1.40 -6.71
N MET A 84 -0.79 0.91 -7.75
CA MET A 84 0.09 -0.25 -7.69
C MET A 84 1.42 0.07 -8.37
N THR A 85 2.53 -0.41 -7.81
CA THR A 85 3.85 -0.30 -8.45
C THR A 85 4.18 -1.53 -9.30
N CYS A 86 4.93 -1.29 -10.37
CA CYS A 86 5.59 -2.33 -11.16
C CYS A 86 7.09 -2.10 -11.12
N ILE A 87 7.89 -3.16 -11.11
CA ILE A 87 9.33 -3.03 -11.29
C ILE A 87 9.63 -2.69 -12.76
N CYS A 88 10.70 -1.94 -13.04
CA CYS A 88 11.05 -1.56 -14.41
C CYS A 88 11.52 -2.73 -15.29
N SER A 89 11.79 -3.89 -14.69
CA SER A 89 12.09 -5.14 -15.39
C SER A 89 10.85 -5.97 -15.73
N ALA A 90 9.65 -5.44 -15.50
CA ALA A 90 8.41 -6.15 -15.80
C ALA A 90 8.29 -6.47 -17.31
N THR A 91 7.72 -7.63 -17.62
CA THR A 91 7.56 -8.15 -18.99
C THR A 91 6.11 -8.25 -19.42
#